data_AF-A0A448L7D5-F1
#
_entry.id   AF-A0A448L7D5-F1
#
_cell.length_a   1.000
_cell.length_b   1.000
_cell.length_c   1.000
_cell.angle_alpha   90.00
_cell.angle_beta   90.00
_cell.angle_gamma   90.00
#
_symmetry.space_group_name_H-M   'P 1'
#
loop_
_entity.id
_entity.type
_entity.pdbx_description
1 polymer ?
#
loop_
_entity_poly.entity_id
_entity_poly.type
_entity_poly.pdbx_seq_one_letter_code
_entity_poly.pdbx_strand_id
1 'polypeptide(L)'
;MGFFSKLLGKKETEAKVGGMEDFMTLIRVYFEASLAANLGINNLGMLPDLRTFKATLHVPTLNNKLGLGEKNHCRKMMKEIYGMDDNFFKEIDQSIRKNCRKLQDVQPYMIQFQGFSQDLMMLVGNLMKFKLRLPSFMKKALYTMTEKTVSDLFTKNDYSDPGVIKAVMAVRQYDKRLGFSLKWITDFVFQVVMLAKKEPRPSDADVKKK
;
A
#
# COMPACT_ATOMS: atom_id res chain seq x y z
N MET A 1 -7.77 13.88 2.96
CA MET A 1 -8.72 13.55 4.03
C MET A 1 -8.89 12.05 3.99
N GLY A 2 -8.07 11.36 4.78
CA GLY A 2 -7.99 9.92 4.79
C GLY A 2 -8.09 9.28 6.16
N PHE A 3 -8.04 7.96 6.09
CA PHE A 3 -8.34 6.81 6.95
C PHE A 3 -9.59 6.87 7.82
N PHE A 4 -9.96 8.03 8.31
CA PHE A 4 -11.05 8.21 9.25
C PHE A 4 -11.62 9.62 9.19
N SER A 5 -11.55 10.26 8.02
CA SER A 5 -11.95 11.66 7.80
C SER A 5 -13.21 12.03 8.59
N LYS A 6 -14.16 11.09 8.71
CA LYS A 6 -15.20 11.08 9.72
C LYS A 6 -15.61 9.64 10.12
N LEU A 7 -14.97 9.02 11.14
CA LEU A 7 -15.77 8.24 12.13
C LEU A 7 -16.38 9.17 13.19
N LEU A 8 -16.20 10.48 12.95
CA LEU A 8 -16.83 11.62 13.59
C LEU A 8 -18.19 11.85 12.94
N GLY A 9 -19.26 11.68 13.71
CA GLY A 9 -20.58 12.16 13.30
C GLY A 9 -20.59 13.66 13.06
N LYS A 10 -20.85 14.09 11.81
CA LYS A 10 -21.90 15.06 11.41
C LYS A 10 -21.81 15.34 9.90
N LYS A 11 -23.01 15.47 9.33
CA LYS A 11 -23.42 15.54 7.91
C LYS A 11 -22.55 16.40 6.98
N GLU A 12 -22.62 16.06 5.70
CA GLU A 12 -22.25 16.85 4.49
C GLU A 12 -20.76 17.24 4.48
N THR A 13 -19.87 16.59 3.72
CA THR A 13 -19.80 16.38 2.28
C THR A 13 -18.94 15.11 2.06
N GLU A 14 -19.28 14.25 1.09
CA GLU A 14 -18.55 13.04 0.62
C GLU A 14 -17.07 12.90 1.04
N ALA A 15 -16.81 12.61 2.32
CA ALA A 15 -15.49 12.29 2.80
C ALA A 15 -15.23 10.84 2.40
N LYS A 16 -14.49 10.64 1.29
CA LYS A 16 -14.28 9.36 0.61
C LYS A 16 -13.56 8.36 1.52
N VAL A 17 -14.33 7.64 2.34
CA VAL A 17 -13.87 6.42 3.01
C VAL A 17 -13.28 5.50 1.94
N GLY A 18 -12.06 5.04 2.15
CA GLY A 18 -11.38 4.18 1.19
C GLY A 18 -10.59 4.95 0.11
N GLY A 19 -10.01 6.09 0.46
CA GLY A 19 -9.09 6.85 -0.39
C GLY A 19 -7.68 6.25 -0.48
N MET A 20 -6.78 6.91 -1.23
CA MET A 20 -5.39 6.45 -1.37
C MET A 20 -4.62 6.50 -0.04
N GLU A 21 -4.83 7.56 0.74
CA GLU A 21 -4.21 7.77 2.05
C GLU A 21 -4.58 6.65 3.05
N ASP A 22 -5.87 6.27 3.09
CA ASP A 22 -6.44 5.18 3.87
C ASP A 22 -5.79 3.84 3.51
N PHE A 23 -5.68 3.57 2.21
CA PHE A 23 -5.11 2.33 1.69
C PHE A 23 -3.64 2.18 2.09
N MET A 24 -2.84 3.24 1.88
CA MET A 24 -1.43 3.24 2.26
C MET A 24 -1.25 3.10 3.77
N THR A 25 -2.15 3.69 4.56
CA THR A 25 -2.14 3.58 6.03
C THR A 25 -2.46 2.16 6.48
N LEU A 26 -3.51 1.54 5.92
CA LEU A 26 -3.87 0.14 6.22
C LEU A 26 -2.75 -0.84 5.85
N ILE A 27 -2.04 -0.59 4.75
CA ILE A 27 -0.85 -1.38 4.42
C ILE A 27 0.21 -1.27 5.53
N ARG A 28 0.56 -0.06 5.96
CA ARG A 28 1.54 0.12 7.05
C ARG A 28 1.07 -0.51 8.35
N VAL A 29 -0.20 -0.35 8.72
CA VAL A 29 -0.82 -1.04 9.85
C VAL A 29 -0.67 -2.57 9.72
N TYR A 30 -0.93 -3.12 8.53
CA TYR A 30 -0.81 -4.56 8.32
C TYR A 30 0.63 -5.04 8.48
N PHE A 31 1.61 -4.30 7.96
CA PHE A 31 3.04 -4.58 8.14
C PHE A 31 3.43 -4.54 9.62
N GLU A 32 3.07 -3.48 10.33
CA GLU A 32 3.36 -3.30 11.76
C GLU A 32 2.70 -4.39 12.62
N ALA A 33 1.44 -4.73 12.35
CA ALA A 33 0.73 -5.81 13.03
C ALA A 33 1.40 -7.17 12.77
N SER A 34 1.85 -7.41 11.54
CA SER A 34 2.54 -8.65 11.15
C SER A 34 3.91 -8.76 11.82
N LEU A 35 4.66 -7.66 11.89
CA LEU A 35 5.92 -7.58 12.64
C LEU A 35 5.71 -7.82 14.14
N ALA A 36 4.67 -7.23 14.73
CA ALA A 36 4.33 -7.43 16.13
C ALA A 36 4.02 -8.89 16.44
N ALA A 37 3.17 -9.51 15.63
CA ALA A 37 2.79 -10.91 15.79
C ALA A 37 3.98 -11.86 15.54
N ASN A 38 4.87 -11.53 14.60
CA ASN A 38 6.01 -12.37 14.24
C ASN A 38 7.16 -12.31 15.27
N LEU A 39 7.42 -11.13 15.84
CA LEU A 39 8.56 -10.88 16.73
C LEU A 39 8.17 -10.77 18.21
N GLY A 40 6.88 -10.86 18.55
CA GLY A 40 6.40 -10.69 19.92
C GLY A 40 6.55 -9.27 20.45
N ILE A 41 6.45 -8.25 19.57
CA ILE A 41 6.52 -6.85 19.99
C ILE A 41 5.23 -6.50 20.74
N ASN A 42 5.35 -6.09 21.99
CA ASN A 42 4.21 -5.60 22.78
C ASN A 42 4.24 -4.08 22.99
N ASN A 43 5.37 -3.42 22.67
CA ASN A 43 5.51 -1.98 22.80
C ASN A 43 4.92 -1.27 21.57
N LEU A 44 3.71 -0.71 21.72
CA LEU A 44 3.05 0.10 20.70
C LEU A 44 3.85 1.35 20.27
N GLY A 45 4.86 1.78 21.03
CA GLY A 45 5.74 2.89 20.65
C GLY A 45 6.62 2.61 19.44
N MET A 46 6.84 1.33 19.14
CA MET A 46 7.61 0.92 17.98
C MET A 46 6.75 0.82 16.72
N LEU A 47 5.42 0.95 16.84
CA LEU A 47 4.44 0.63 15.82
C LEU A 47 3.36 1.74 15.78
N PRO A 48 3.71 2.95 15.30
CA PRO A 48 2.86 4.13 15.40
C PRO A 48 1.56 4.04 14.59
N ASP A 49 1.58 3.46 13.38
CA ASP A 49 0.38 3.29 12.57
C ASP A 49 -0.57 2.27 13.24
N LEU A 50 -0.04 1.15 13.74
CA LEU A 50 -0.77 0.12 14.47
C LEU A 50 -1.39 0.66 15.76
N ARG A 51 -0.62 1.47 16.51
CA ARG A 51 -1.12 2.14 17.71
C ARG A 51 -2.33 3.01 17.38
N THR A 52 -2.20 3.84 16.36
CA THR A 52 -3.27 4.76 15.93
C THR A 52 -4.50 3.97 15.48
N PHE A 53 -4.30 2.93 14.67
CA PHE A 53 -5.36 2.02 14.22
C PHE A 53 -6.10 1.37 15.39
N LYS A 54 -5.35 0.76 16.32
CA LYS A 54 -5.90 0.07 17.49
C LYS A 54 -6.69 1.01 18.38
N ALA A 55 -6.15 2.19 18.66
CA ALA A 55 -6.80 3.19 19.51
C ALA A 55 -8.08 3.74 18.85
N THR A 56 -8.04 4.01 17.55
CA THR A 56 -9.17 4.60 16.81
C THR A 56 -10.32 3.61 16.64
N LEU A 57 -10.02 2.34 16.37
CA LEU A 57 -11.03 1.30 16.11
C LEU A 57 -11.33 0.42 17.32
N HIS A 58 -10.73 0.72 18.48
CA HIS A 58 -10.84 -0.08 19.70
C HIS A 58 -10.61 -1.58 19.48
N VAL A 59 -9.64 -1.93 18.62
CA VAL A 59 -9.40 -3.34 18.26
C VAL A 59 -8.77 -4.06 19.45
N PRO A 60 -9.34 -5.20 19.91
CA PRO A 60 -8.77 -5.94 21.03
C PRO A 60 -7.50 -6.68 20.62
N THR A 61 -6.57 -6.79 21.57
CA THR A 61 -5.42 -7.70 21.46
C THR A 61 -5.93 -9.13 21.62
N LEU A 62 -5.41 -10.10 20.86
CA LEU A 62 -5.81 -11.50 20.99
C LEU A 62 -4.71 -12.30 21.69
N ASN A 63 -5.08 -13.16 22.64
CA ASN A 63 -4.18 -14.04 23.37
C ASN A 63 -2.98 -13.32 24.00
N ASN A 64 -3.19 -12.09 24.50
CA ASN A 64 -2.14 -11.21 25.03
C ASN A 64 -0.97 -10.94 24.05
N LYS A 65 -1.19 -11.16 22.74
CA LYS A 65 -0.20 -10.91 21.68
C LYS A 65 -0.66 -9.78 20.77
N LEU A 66 0.06 -8.67 20.82
CA LEU A 66 -0.16 -7.56 19.91
C LEU A 66 0.08 -8.00 18.46
N GLY A 67 -0.75 -7.49 17.55
CA GLY A 67 -0.63 -7.73 16.12
C GLY A 67 -1.56 -8.81 15.60
N LEU A 68 -2.00 -9.79 16.39
CA LEU A 68 -2.86 -10.86 15.87
C LEU A 68 -4.29 -10.36 15.57
N GLY A 69 -4.90 -9.67 16.54
CA GLY A 69 -6.25 -9.11 16.38
C GLY A 69 -6.28 -7.97 15.37
N GLU A 70 -5.30 -7.08 15.46
CA GLU A 70 -5.16 -5.93 14.58
C GLU A 70 -4.90 -6.35 13.14
N LYS A 71 -4.06 -7.35 12.91
CA LYS A 71 -3.81 -7.90 11.57
C LYS A 71 -5.07 -8.49 10.96
N ASN A 72 -5.85 -9.24 11.72
CA ASN A 72 -7.11 -9.83 11.26
C ASN A 72 -8.15 -8.75 10.93
N HIS A 73 -8.28 -7.73 11.78
CA HIS A 73 -9.20 -6.62 11.55
C HIS A 73 -8.80 -5.79 10.33
N CYS A 74 -7.51 -5.43 10.22
CA CYS A 74 -6.96 -4.70 9.08
C CYS A 74 -7.15 -5.48 7.77
N ARG A 75 -6.86 -6.79 7.78
CA ARG A 75 -7.12 -7.68 6.63
C ARG A 75 -8.58 -7.62 6.20
N LYS A 76 -9.52 -7.79 7.16
CA LYS A 76 -10.95 -7.74 6.87
C LYS A 76 -11.35 -6.41 6.23
N MET A 77 -10.93 -5.29 6.81
CA MET A 77 -11.19 -3.95 6.24
C MET A 77 -10.64 -3.81 4.82
N MET A 78 -9.41 -4.25 4.58
CA MET A 78 -8.80 -4.14 3.25
C MET A 78 -9.50 -5.02 2.20
N LYS A 79 -10.02 -6.19 2.58
CA LYS A 79 -10.86 -7.02 1.72
C LYS A 79 -12.19 -6.34 1.41
N GLU A 80 -12.86 -5.79 2.41
CA GLU A 80 -14.19 -5.19 2.27
C GLU A 80 -14.16 -3.85 1.49
N ILE A 81 -13.18 -3.00 1.77
CA ILE A 81 -13.10 -1.65 1.19
C ILE A 81 -12.44 -1.67 -0.20
N TYR A 82 -11.41 -2.51 -0.38
CA TYR A 82 -10.57 -2.49 -1.59
C TYR A 82 -10.62 -3.76 -2.42
N GLY A 83 -11.23 -4.84 -1.93
CA GLY A 83 -11.29 -6.12 -2.64
C GLY A 83 -9.95 -6.85 -2.71
N MET A 84 -9.06 -6.64 -1.73
CA MET A 84 -7.76 -7.33 -1.70
C MET A 84 -7.92 -8.84 -1.48
N ASP A 85 -7.03 -9.64 -2.06
CA ASP A 85 -7.03 -11.09 -1.91
C ASP A 85 -6.21 -11.56 -0.70
N ASP A 86 -6.53 -12.74 -0.15
CA ASP A 86 -5.78 -13.30 0.98
C ASP A 86 -4.29 -13.55 0.66
N ASN A 87 -3.95 -13.85 -0.60
CA ASN A 87 -2.57 -14.07 -1.00
C ASN A 87 -1.73 -12.79 -0.92
N PHE A 88 -2.34 -11.61 -1.12
CA PHE A 88 -1.66 -10.32 -0.92
C PHE A 88 -1.06 -10.22 0.49
N PHE A 89 -1.83 -10.63 1.49
CA PHE A 89 -1.43 -10.61 2.90
C PHE A 89 -0.43 -11.72 3.25
N LYS A 90 -0.57 -12.89 2.63
CA LYS A 90 0.36 -14.01 2.82
C LYS A 90 1.76 -13.67 2.34
N GLU A 91 1.92 -12.98 1.22
CA GLU A 91 3.24 -12.57 0.74
C GLU A 91 3.89 -11.54 1.67
N ILE A 92 3.14 -10.60 2.25
CA ILE A 92 3.64 -9.70 3.30
C ILE A 92 4.12 -10.50 4.52
N ASP A 93 3.30 -11.43 5.01
CA ASP A 93 3.66 -12.29 6.15
C ASP A 93 4.94 -13.12 5.85
N GLN A 94 5.07 -13.65 4.63
CA GLN A 94 6.23 -14.44 4.20
C GLN A 94 7.49 -13.58 4.10
N SER A 95 7.39 -12.39 3.50
CA SER A 95 8.49 -11.44 3.40
C SER A 95 9.01 -11.03 4.79
N ILE A 96 8.10 -10.71 5.72
CA ILE A 96 8.46 -10.37 7.11
C ILE A 96 9.14 -11.55 7.80
N ARG A 97 8.61 -12.77 7.71
CA ARG A 97 9.22 -13.97 8.31
C ARG A 97 10.62 -14.24 7.79
N LYS A 98 10.86 -13.99 6.50
CA LYS A 98 12.17 -14.18 5.87
C LYS A 98 13.18 -13.13 6.32
N ASN A 99 12.75 -11.88 6.42
CA ASN A 99 13.63 -10.72 6.56
C ASN A 99 13.77 -10.16 7.99
N CYS A 100 12.81 -10.45 8.87
CA CYS A 100 12.77 -9.93 10.22
C CYS A 100 12.72 -11.09 11.23
N ARG A 101 13.88 -11.47 11.76
CA ARG A 101 14.01 -12.52 12.78
C ARG A 101 14.24 -11.97 14.17
N LYS A 102 14.70 -10.72 14.26
CA LYS A 102 14.94 -9.99 15.51
C LYS A 102 14.48 -8.53 15.39
N LEU A 103 14.34 -7.85 16.53
CA LEU A 103 13.84 -6.47 16.60
C LEU A 103 14.70 -5.48 15.81
N GLN A 104 16.01 -5.70 15.72
CA GLN A 104 16.92 -4.82 14.98
C GLN A 104 16.69 -4.86 13.46
N ASP A 105 16.01 -5.90 12.95
CA ASP A 105 15.72 -6.03 11.52
C ASP A 105 14.50 -5.19 11.10
N VAL A 106 13.66 -4.77 12.08
CA VAL A 106 12.38 -4.10 11.84
C VAL A 106 12.56 -2.75 11.14
N GLN A 107 13.38 -1.87 11.71
CA GLN A 107 13.57 -0.51 11.19
C GLN A 107 14.17 -0.53 9.77
N PRO A 108 15.27 -1.26 9.50
CA PRO A 108 15.81 -1.35 8.14
C PRO A 108 14.81 -1.92 7.12
N TYR A 109 14.01 -2.92 7.52
CA TYR A 109 13.00 -3.51 6.65
C TYR A 109 11.87 -2.53 6.33
N MET A 110 11.37 -1.80 7.33
CA MET A 110 10.33 -0.78 7.12
C MET A 110 10.81 0.37 6.23
N ILE A 111 12.06 0.83 6.40
CA ILE A 111 12.67 1.85 5.53
C ILE A 111 12.75 1.35 4.08
N GLN A 112 13.13 0.09 3.86
CA GLN A 112 13.17 -0.48 2.52
C GLN A 112 11.79 -0.59 1.89
N PHE A 113 10.78 -1.01 2.66
CA PHE A 113 9.41 -1.05 2.17
C PHE A 113 8.87 0.34 1.82
N GLN A 114 9.20 1.35 2.64
CA GLN A 114 8.84 2.75 2.37
C GLN A 114 9.52 3.25 1.09
N GLY A 115 10.84 3.06 0.94
CA GLY A 115 11.58 3.44 -0.26
C GLY A 115 11.07 2.72 -1.52
N PHE A 116 10.84 1.40 -1.42
CA PHE A 116 10.23 0.61 -2.48
C PHE A 116 8.88 1.19 -2.91
N SER A 117 7.99 1.44 -1.95
CA SER A 117 6.66 1.98 -2.23
C SER A 117 6.77 3.35 -2.89
N GLN A 118 7.60 4.25 -2.36
CA GLN A 118 7.76 5.60 -2.91
C GLN A 118 8.28 5.57 -4.36
N ASP A 119 9.38 4.87 -4.62
CA ASP A 119 10.01 4.83 -5.93
C ASP A 119 9.13 4.11 -6.95
N LEU A 120 8.48 3.01 -6.56
CA LEU A 120 7.54 2.29 -7.41
C LEU A 120 6.38 3.19 -7.84
N MET A 121 5.83 3.97 -6.91
CA MET A 121 4.68 4.83 -7.16
C MET A 121 5.04 6.01 -8.06
N MET A 122 6.24 6.57 -7.86
CA MET A 122 6.80 7.60 -8.74
C MET A 122 7.00 7.07 -10.17
N LEU A 123 7.61 5.88 -10.31
CA LEU A 123 7.82 5.22 -11.60
C LEU A 123 6.51 4.93 -12.31
N VAL A 124 5.55 4.35 -11.60
CA VAL A 124 4.22 4.09 -12.13
C VAL A 124 3.54 5.39 -12.56
N GLY A 125 3.59 6.43 -11.74
CA GLY A 125 3.02 7.74 -12.08
C GLY A 125 3.61 8.31 -13.38
N ASN A 126 4.92 8.20 -13.56
CA ASN A 126 5.61 8.66 -14.76
C ASN A 126 5.26 7.78 -15.98
N LEU A 127 5.49 6.46 -15.88
CA LEU A 127 5.36 5.52 -16.98
C LEU A 127 3.90 5.25 -17.39
N MET A 128 2.96 5.42 -16.46
CA MET A 128 1.53 5.20 -16.72
C MET A 128 0.74 6.50 -16.91
N LYS A 129 1.37 7.68 -16.95
CA LYS A 129 0.68 8.99 -17.07
C LYS A 129 -0.40 9.02 -18.16
N PHE A 130 -0.15 8.42 -19.32
CA PHE A 130 -1.12 8.32 -20.41
C PHE A 130 -2.15 7.20 -20.20
N LYS A 131 -1.74 6.08 -19.60
CA LYS A 131 -2.60 4.93 -19.28
C LYS A 131 -3.65 5.26 -18.21
N LEU A 132 -3.32 6.17 -17.30
CA LEU A 132 -4.24 6.72 -16.30
C LEU A 132 -5.44 7.45 -16.92
N ARG A 133 -5.40 7.82 -18.20
CA ARG A 133 -6.51 8.46 -18.92
C ARG A 133 -7.57 7.48 -19.42
N LEU A 134 -7.33 6.16 -19.36
CA LEU A 134 -8.35 5.18 -19.76
C LEU A 134 -9.58 5.25 -18.85
N PRO A 135 -10.80 5.11 -19.40
CA PRO A 135 -12.03 5.09 -18.59
C PRO A 135 -12.03 3.95 -17.56
N SER A 136 -12.61 4.21 -16.38
CA SER A 136 -12.63 3.26 -15.26
C SER A 136 -13.43 1.97 -15.52
N PHE A 137 -14.24 1.90 -16.59
CA PHE A 137 -14.92 0.66 -17.00
C PHE A 137 -13.97 -0.33 -17.69
N MET A 138 -12.82 0.13 -18.21
CA MET A 138 -11.79 -0.71 -18.82
C MET A 138 -10.81 -1.30 -17.79
N LYS A 139 -11.30 -1.74 -16.62
CA LYS A 139 -10.47 -2.23 -15.50
C LYS A 139 -9.52 -3.34 -15.92
N LYS A 140 -9.97 -4.29 -16.75
CA LYS A 140 -9.16 -5.40 -17.25
C LYS A 140 -7.98 -4.91 -18.09
N ALA A 141 -8.22 -3.98 -19.01
CA ALA A 141 -7.16 -3.40 -19.83
C ALA A 141 -6.16 -2.61 -18.98
N LEU A 142 -6.65 -1.84 -18.01
CA LEU A 142 -5.79 -1.15 -17.04
C LEU A 142 -4.93 -2.15 -16.25
N TYR A 143 -5.49 -3.25 -15.78
CA TYR A 143 -4.75 -4.29 -15.07
C TYR A 143 -3.65 -4.90 -15.94
N THR A 144 -3.96 -5.33 -17.16
CA THR A 144 -2.96 -5.87 -18.10
C THR A 144 -1.86 -4.85 -18.42
N MET A 145 -2.22 -3.57 -18.54
CA MET A 145 -1.23 -2.51 -18.75
C MET A 145 -0.34 -2.28 -17.52
N THR A 146 -0.90 -2.41 -16.31
CA THR A 146 -0.16 -2.35 -15.05
C THR A 146 0.78 -3.53 -14.93
N GLU A 147 0.30 -4.75 -15.18
CA GLU A 147 1.10 -5.98 -15.19
C GLU A 147 2.28 -5.85 -16.14
N LYS A 148 2.05 -5.38 -17.38
CA LYS A 148 3.11 -5.13 -18.34
C LYS A 148 4.12 -4.09 -17.83
N THR A 149 3.64 -2.97 -17.28
CA THR A 149 4.54 -1.94 -16.73
C THR A 149 5.37 -2.50 -15.59
N VAL A 150 4.77 -3.25 -14.66
CA VAL A 150 5.50 -3.88 -13.55
C VAL A 150 6.51 -4.88 -14.10
N SER A 151 6.14 -5.74 -15.05
CA SER A 151 7.09 -6.66 -15.69
C SER A 151 8.28 -5.92 -16.32
N ASP A 152 8.00 -4.86 -17.08
CA ASP A 152 9.05 -4.05 -17.73
C ASP A 152 10.00 -3.41 -16.69
N LEU A 153 9.51 -3.04 -15.50
CA LEU A 153 10.38 -2.55 -14.42
C LEU A 153 11.44 -3.57 -14.00
N PHE A 154 11.21 -4.88 -14.15
CA PHE A 154 12.15 -5.93 -13.74
C PHE A 154 12.94 -6.54 -14.90
N THR A 155 12.44 -6.46 -16.14
CA THR A 155 13.08 -7.11 -17.30
C THR A 155 13.76 -6.13 -18.26
N LYS A 156 13.23 -4.91 -18.38
CA LYS A 156 13.70 -3.90 -19.36
C LYS A 156 14.96 -3.18 -18.86
N ASN A 157 15.94 -2.93 -19.73
CA ASN A 157 17.19 -2.23 -19.35
C ASN A 157 17.48 -0.99 -20.21
N ASP A 158 16.74 -0.76 -21.28
CA ASP A 158 16.88 0.34 -22.25
C ASP A 158 16.07 1.59 -21.84
N TYR A 159 16.08 1.95 -20.56
CA TYR A 159 15.55 3.24 -20.13
C TYR A 159 16.56 4.34 -20.51
N SER A 160 16.09 5.42 -21.13
CA SER A 160 16.95 6.55 -21.53
C SER A 160 17.01 7.68 -20.50
N ASP A 161 15.97 7.82 -19.67
CA ASP A 161 15.92 8.85 -18.64
C ASP A 161 16.74 8.43 -17.40
N PRO A 162 17.79 9.18 -17.01
CA PRO A 162 18.64 8.80 -15.87
C PRO A 162 17.90 8.69 -14.54
N GLY A 163 16.86 9.50 -14.33
CA GLY A 163 16.02 9.44 -13.13
C GLY A 163 15.21 8.15 -13.07
N VAL A 164 14.62 7.75 -14.20
CA VAL A 164 13.91 6.46 -14.34
C VAL A 164 14.87 5.30 -14.15
N ILE A 165 16.08 5.33 -14.75
CA ILE A 165 17.09 4.26 -14.55
C ILE A 165 17.39 4.09 -13.06
N LYS A 166 17.70 5.20 -12.37
CA LYS A 166 18.05 5.18 -10.95
C LYS A 166 16.92 4.61 -10.09
N ALA A 167 15.68 5.07 -10.31
CA ALA A 167 14.53 4.59 -9.55
C ALA A 167 14.22 3.11 -9.87
N VAL A 168 14.32 2.67 -11.12
CA VAL A 168 14.17 1.25 -11.50
C VAL A 168 15.19 0.38 -10.77
N MET A 169 16.45 0.80 -10.75
CA MET A 169 17.51 0.09 -10.02
C MET A 169 17.25 0.03 -8.52
N ALA A 170 16.76 1.13 -7.92
CA ALA A 170 16.40 1.18 -6.51
C ALA A 170 15.25 0.21 -6.19
N VAL A 171 14.15 0.25 -6.96
CA VAL A 171 13.02 -0.69 -6.82
C VAL A 171 13.48 -2.15 -6.88
N ARG A 172 14.29 -2.51 -7.88
CA ARG A 172 14.85 -3.86 -7.98
C ARG A 172 15.71 -4.23 -6.78
N GLN A 173 16.51 -3.30 -6.27
CA GLN A 173 17.39 -3.54 -5.13
C GLN A 173 16.60 -3.72 -3.84
N TYR A 174 15.53 -2.94 -3.62
CA TYR A 174 14.63 -3.15 -2.49
C TYR A 174 13.92 -4.50 -2.60
N ASP A 175 13.42 -4.86 -3.78
CA ASP A 175 12.67 -6.10 -3.98
C ASP A 175 13.53 -7.35 -3.84
N LYS A 176 14.85 -7.30 -4.08
CA LYS A 176 15.75 -8.43 -3.71
C LYS A 176 15.66 -8.80 -2.24
N ARG A 177 15.39 -7.83 -1.36
CA ARG A 177 15.20 -8.06 0.07
C ARG A 177 13.74 -8.33 0.40
N LEU A 178 12.82 -7.48 -0.07
CA LEU A 178 11.38 -7.64 0.20
C LEU A 178 10.80 -8.93 -0.42
N GLY A 179 11.24 -9.32 -1.61
CA GLY A 179 10.91 -10.58 -2.24
C GLY A 179 9.44 -10.73 -2.60
N PHE A 180 8.80 -9.66 -3.06
CA PHE A 180 7.41 -9.70 -3.51
C PHE A 180 7.32 -10.27 -4.92
N SER A 181 6.26 -11.03 -5.22
CA SER A 181 6.03 -11.50 -6.57
C SER A 181 5.64 -10.34 -7.50
N LEU A 182 5.91 -10.47 -8.81
CA LEU A 182 5.41 -9.50 -9.80
C LEU A 182 3.88 -9.35 -9.73
N LYS A 183 3.16 -10.42 -9.36
CA LYS A 183 1.73 -10.39 -9.15
C LYS A 183 1.36 -9.49 -7.96
N TRP A 184 2.03 -9.65 -6.81
CA TRP A 184 1.80 -8.81 -5.64
C TRP A 184 2.04 -7.33 -5.94
N ILE A 185 3.16 -7.04 -6.61
CA ILE A 185 3.52 -5.67 -7.03
C ILE A 185 2.48 -5.11 -7.99
N THR A 186 2.02 -5.92 -8.95
CA THR A 186 0.95 -5.55 -9.89
C THR A 186 -0.36 -5.22 -9.16
N ASP A 187 -0.80 -6.08 -8.23
CA ASP A 187 -2.03 -5.88 -7.48
C ASP A 187 -1.96 -4.61 -6.62
N PHE A 188 -0.82 -4.38 -5.96
CA PHE A 188 -0.56 -3.16 -5.18
C PHE A 188 -0.65 -1.90 -6.04
N VAL A 189 0.08 -1.88 -7.15
CA VAL A 189 0.14 -0.73 -8.08
C VAL A 189 -1.23 -0.48 -8.69
N PHE A 190 -1.90 -1.54 -9.15
CA PHE A 190 -3.22 -1.43 -9.77
C PHE A 190 -4.23 -0.82 -8.79
N GLN A 191 -4.21 -1.27 -7.53
CA GLN A 191 -5.11 -0.73 -6.52
C GLN A 191 -4.88 0.75 -6.29
N VAL A 192 -3.63 1.20 -6.15
CA VAL A 192 -3.29 2.62 -6.04
C VAL A 192 -3.81 3.40 -7.24
N VAL A 193 -3.56 2.89 -8.44
CA VAL A 193 -3.97 3.55 -9.69
C VAL A 193 -5.48 3.72 -9.74
N MET A 194 -6.23 2.70 -9.34
CA MET A 194 -7.68 2.76 -9.26
C MET A 194 -8.16 3.78 -8.23
N LEU A 195 -7.46 3.93 -7.11
CA LEU A 195 -7.76 4.93 -6.08
C LEU A 195 -7.45 6.35 -6.58
N ALA A 196 -6.27 6.57 -7.15
CA ALA A 196 -5.88 7.87 -7.72
C ALA A 196 -6.84 8.34 -8.82
N LYS A 197 -7.39 7.41 -9.62
CA LYS A 197 -8.40 7.72 -10.64
C LYS A 197 -9.78 8.10 -10.07
N LYS A 198 -10.09 7.70 -8.83
CA LYS A 198 -11.35 8.04 -8.15
C LYS A 198 -11.26 9.39 -7.44
N GLU A 199 -10.07 9.92 -7.19
CA GLU A 199 -9.89 11.25 -6.61
C GLU A 199 -10.21 12.34 -7.66
N PRO A 200 -10.94 13.42 -7.30
CA PRO A 200 -11.26 14.49 -8.24
C PRO A 200 -9.96 15.17 -8.68
N ARG A 201 -9.75 15.38 -9.97
CA ARG A 201 -8.59 16.15 -10.43
C ARG A 201 -8.81 17.63 -10.06
N PRO A 202 -7.74 18.39 -9.73
CA PRO A 202 -7.86 19.82 -9.44
C PRO A 202 -8.65 20.59 -10.51
N SER A 203 -8.50 20.22 -11.78
CA SER A 203 -9.23 20.81 -12.91
C SER A 203 -10.75 20.60 -12.89
N ASP A 204 -11.23 19.55 -12.22
CA ASP A 204 -12.66 19.23 -12.16
C ASP A 204 -13.37 20.04 -11.04
N ALA A 205 -12.62 20.61 -10.10
CA ALA A 205 -13.13 21.46 -9.02
C ALA A 205 -13.48 22.89 -9.49
N ASP A 206 -12.80 23.39 -10.52
CA ASP A 206 -13.04 24.72 -11.08
C ASP A 206 -14.25 24.76 -12.03
N VAL A 207 -14.66 23.62 -12.59
CA VAL A 207 -15.84 23.53 -13.46
C VAL A 207 -17.14 23.47 -12.65
N LYS A 208 -17.12 22.97 -11.41
CA LYS A 208 -18.30 22.91 -10.52
C LYS A 208 -18.62 24.23 -9.82
N LYS A 209 -17.84 25.29 -10.03
CA LYS A 209 -18.04 26.62 -9.45
C LYS A 209 -18.54 27.68 -10.46
N LYS A 210 -18.95 27.29 -11.66
CA LYS A 210 -19.62 28.16 -12.62
C LYS A 210 -21.06 27.74 -12.83
#